data_AF-A0A9E2UW64-F1
#
_entry.id   AF-A0A9E2UW64-F1
#
_cell.length_a   1.000
_cell.length_b   1.000
_cell.length_c   1.000
_cell.angle_alpha   90.00
_cell.angle_beta   90.00
_cell.angle_gamma   90.00
#
_symmetry.space_group_name_H-M   'P 1'
#
loop_
_entity.id
_entity.type
_entity.pdbx_description
1 polymer ?
#
loop_
_entity_poly.entity_id
_entity_poly.type
_entity_poly.pdbx_seq_one_letter_code
_entity_poly.pdbx_strand_id
1 'polypeptide(L)' 'MSKPDLKPVEERVAPTPTPEEIKAFLQADRLAREQRAMARIQQVLEEERCLMNPVMVLSTNSVSGRIEITAKD' A
#
# COMPACT_ATOMS: atom_id res chain seq x y z
N MET A 1 -22.16 4.99 -52.33
CA MET A 1 -22.01 4.68 -50.89
C MET A 1 -20.90 5.57 -50.34
N SER A 2 -21.25 6.73 -49.77
CA SER A 2 -20.28 7.69 -49.24
C SER A 2 -19.70 7.18 -47.92
N LYS A 3 -18.38 7.27 -47.76
CA LYS A 3 -17.69 6.91 -46.51
C LYS A 3 -18.16 7.86 -45.39
N PRO A 4 -18.33 7.38 -44.15
CA PRO A 4 -18.61 8.28 -43.03
C PRO A 4 -17.36 9.12 -42.72
N ASP A 5 -17.52 10.44 -42.75
CA ASP A 5 -16.51 11.38 -42.26
C ASP A 5 -16.36 11.22 -40.75
N LEU A 6 -15.27 10.58 -40.35
CA LEU A 6 -14.84 10.56 -38.96
C LEU A 6 -14.34 11.96 -38.60
N LYS A 7 -15.10 12.69 -37.79
CA LYS A 7 -14.65 13.95 -37.21
C LYS A 7 -13.39 13.69 -36.37
N PRO A 8 -12.39 14.58 -36.39
CA PRO A 8 -11.23 14.47 -35.52
C PRO A 8 -11.69 14.36 -34.08
N VAL A 9 -11.28 13.28 -33.40
CA VAL A 9 -11.44 13.19 -31.94
C VAL A 9 -10.56 14.29 -31.38
N GLU A 10 -11.18 15.36 -30.87
CA GLU A 10 -10.47 16.35 -30.06
C GLU A 10 -9.74 15.59 -28.96
N GLU A 11 -8.43 15.56 -29.06
CA GLU A 11 -7.55 14.92 -28.10
C GLU A 11 -7.73 15.69 -26.79
N ARG A 12 -8.65 15.21 -25.95
CA ARG A 12 -8.81 15.70 -24.59
C ARG A 12 -7.54 15.31 -23.86
N VAL A 13 -6.52 16.14 -23.97
CA VAL A 13 -5.29 16.04 -23.17
C VAL A 13 -5.76 16.07 -21.74
N ALA A 14 -5.70 14.92 -21.07
CA ALA A 14 -6.01 14.84 -19.65
C ALA A 14 -5.12 15.88 -18.95
N PRO A 15 -5.68 16.75 -18.08
CA PRO A 15 -4.88 17.73 -17.40
C PRO A 15 -3.76 17.03 -16.65
N THR A 16 -2.54 17.55 -16.77
CA THR A 16 -1.41 17.04 -16.02
C THR A 16 -1.74 17.14 -14.52
N PRO A 17 -1.61 16.05 -13.75
CA PRO A 17 -2.01 16.07 -12.36
C PRO A 17 -1.18 17.11 -11.59
N THR A 18 -1.85 17.81 -10.70
CA THR A 18 -1.25 18.79 -9.82
C THR A 18 -0.27 18.11 -8.84
N PRO A 19 0.69 18.85 -8.26
CA PRO A 19 1.60 18.29 -7.25
C PRO A 19 0.86 17.66 -6.05
N GLU A 20 -0.30 18.18 -5.67
CA GLU A 20 -1.11 17.63 -4.58
C GLU A 20 -1.74 16.28 -4.96
N GLU A 21 -2.28 16.18 -6.18
CA GLU A 21 -2.80 14.92 -6.72
C GLU A 21 -1.69 13.86 -6.83
N ILE A 22 -0.52 14.25 -7.33
CA ILE A 22 0.67 13.36 -7.38
C ILE A 22 1.03 12.88 -5.97
N LYS A 23 1.05 13.78 -4.98
CA LYS A 23 1.34 13.40 -3.59
C LYS A 23 0.30 12.42 -3.04
N ALA A 24 -0.98 12.63 -3.31
CA ALA A 24 -2.05 11.74 -2.91
C ALA A 24 -1.91 10.35 -3.56
N PHE A 25 -1.60 10.28 -4.86
CA PHE A 25 -1.33 9.03 -5.55
C PHE A 25 -0.14 8.27 -4.95
N LEU A 26 0.96 8.97 -4.65
CA LEU A 26 2.14 8.36 -4.04
C LEU A 26 1.86 7.84 -2.62
N GLN A 27 1.04 8.56 -1.84
CA GLN A 27 0.62 8.11 -0.51
C GLN A 27 -0.28 6.88 -0.58
N ALA A 28 -1.25 6.88 -1.49
CA ALA A 28 -2.14 5.73 -1.71
C ALA A 28 -1.37 4.50 -2.17
N ASP A 29 -0.44 4.67 -3.11
CA ASP A 29 0.40 3.57 -3.59
C ASP A 29 1.34 3.04 -2.49
N ARG A 30 1.94 3.93 -1.70
CA ARG A 30 2.72 3.53 -0.52
C ARG A 30 1.88 2.67 0.43
N LEU A 31 0.68 3.13 0.78
CA LEU A 31 -0.23 2.39 1.65
C LEU A 31 -0.59 1.02 1.06
N ALA A 32 -0.87 0.96 -0.25
CA ALA A 32 -1.18 -0.30 -0.94
C ALA A 32 0.02 -1.27 -0.95
N ARG A 33 1.27 -0.78 -1.03
CA ARG A 33 2.46 -1.62 -0.89
C ARG A 33 2.60 -2.16 0.54
N GLU A 34 2.41 -1.30 1.55
CA GLU A 34 2.48 -1.69 2.96
C GLU A 34 1.41 -2.75 3.30
N GLN A 35 0.18 -2.59 2.81
CA GLN A 35 -0.89 -3.58 2.97
C GLN A 35 -0.58 -4.91 2.30
N ARG A 36 -0.05 -4.89 1.07
CA ARG A 36 0.36 -6.13 0.36
C ARG A 36 1.50 -6.85 1.09
N ALA A 37 2.46 -6.11 1.63
CA ALA A 37 3.53 -6.70 2.43
C ALA A 37 3.00 -7.34 3.72
N MET A 38 2.10 -6.64 4.43
CA MET A 38 1.46 -7.15 5.64
C MET A 38 0.65 -8.44 5.37
N ALA A 39 -0.12 -8.46 4.27
CA ALA A 39 -0.89 -9.65 3.89
C ALA A 39 0.02 -10.87 3.65
N ARG A 40 1.19 -10.67 3.00
CA ARG A 40 2.18 -11.74 2.81
C ARG A 40 2.77 -12.23 4.13
N ILE A 41 3.10 -11.31 5.04
CA ILE A 41 3.62 -11.65 6.37
C ILE A 41 2.58 -12.48 7.12
N GLN A 42 1.32 -12.06 7.12
CA GLN A 42 0.22 -12.81 7.76
C GLN A 42 0.05 -14.20 7.16
N GLN A 43 0.13 -14.33 5.84
CA GLN A 43 0.05 -15.63 5.18
C GLN A 43 1.15 -16.58 5.65
N VAL A 44 2.41 -16.12 5.65
CA VAL A 44 3.56 -16.93 6.10
C VAL A 44 3.42 -17.30 7.58
N LEU A 45 3.00 -16.36 8.42
CA LEU A 45 2.75 -16.65 9.83
C LEU A 45 1.64 -17.70 10.01
N GLU A 46 0.59 -17.70 9.20
CA GLU A 46 -0.43 -18.73 9.27
C GLU A 46 0.10 -20.10 8.86
N GLU A 47 0.84 -20.16 7.75
CA GLU A 47 1.47 -21.39 7.23
C GLU A 47 2.41 -22.02 8.26
N GLU A 48 3.24 -21.20 8.91
CA GLU A 48 4.20 -21.63 9.94
C GLU A 48 3.56 -21.76 11.33
N ARG A 49 2.23 -21.63 11.45
CA ARG A 49 1.50 -21.65 12.72
C ARG A 49 2.14 -20.72 13.75
N CYS A 50 2.28 -19.45 13.41
CA CYS A 50 2.89 -18.41 14.22
C CYS A 50 1.98 -17.18 14.33
N LEU A 51 2.27 -16.32 15.31
CA LEU A 51 1.61 -15.05 15.59
C LEU A 51 2.66 -13.96 15.63
N MET A 52 2.30 -12.78 15.13
CA MET A 52 3.12 -11.57 15.25
C MET A 52 2.53 -10.66 16.31
N ASN A 53 3.30 -10.44 17.38
CA ASN A 53 2.91 -9.63 18.53
C ASN A 53 3.73 -8.33 18.54
N PRO A 54 3.12 -7.18 18.24
CA PRO A 54 3.78 -5.90 18.44
C PRO A 54 3.87 -5.60 19.95
N VAL A 55 5.08 -5.39 20.44
CA VAL A 55 5.39 -5.12 21.85
C VAL A 55 6.00 -3.72 21.96
N MET A 56 5.51 -2.92 22.90
CA MET A 56 6.12 -1.64 23.27
C MET A 56 6.92 -1.83 24.54
N VAL A 57 8.23 -1.65 24.45
CA VAL A 57 9.15 -1.74 25.59
C VAL A 57 9.35 -0.35 26.17
N LEU A 58 8.93 -0.18 27.43
CA LEU A 58 9.16 1.02 28.20
C LEU A 58 10.43 0.83 29.04
N SER A 59 11.41 1.70 28.82
CA SER A 59 12.58 1.83 29.69
C SER A 59 12.54 3.18 30.39
N THR A 60 13.36 3.36 31.43
CA THR A 60 13.32 4.53 32.34
C THR A 60 13.26 5.88 31.60
N ASN A 61 13.88 5.98 30.41
CA ASN A 61 13.91 7.20 29.60
C ASN A 61 13.58 6.99 28.11
N SER A 62 13.07 5.82 27.70
CA SER A 62 12.77 5.58 26.29
C SER A 62 11.62 4.61 26.05
N VAL A 63 11.03 4.73 24.87
CA VAL A 63 10.00 3.83 24.36
C VAL A 63 10.52 3.23 23.06
N SER A 64 10.61 1.90 23.00
CA SER A 64 11.02 1.18 21.80
C SER A 64 9.93 0.20 21.36
N GLY A 65 9.59 0.23 20.08
CA GLY A 65 8.78 -0.82 19.47
C GLY A 65 9.62 -2.06 19.19
N ARG A 66 9.04 -3.24 19.40
CA ARG A 66 9.59 -4.54 19.01
C ARG A 66 8.47 -5.37 18.39
N ILE A 67 8.82 -6.24 17.45
CA ILE A 67 7.92 -7.29 16.96
C ILE A 67 8.43 -8.62 17.50
N GLU A 68 7.57 -9.37 18.16
CA GLU A 68 7.84 -10.73 18.62
C GLU A 68 7.03 -11.72 17.79
N ILE A 69 7.65 -12.83 17.39
CA ILE A 69 6.98 -13.90 16.65
C ILE A 69 6.92 -15.13 17.57
N THR A 70 5.73 -15.64 17.81
CA THR A 70 5.48 -16.78 18.70
C THR A 70 4.73 -17.87 17.96
N ALA A 71 4.98 -19.15 18.27
CA ALA A 71 4.19 -20.25 17.73
C ALA A 71 2.72 -20.16 18.20
N LYS A 72 1.80 -20.59 17.35
CA LYS A 72 0.42 -20.94 17.68
C LYS A 72 0.44 -22.38 18.16
N ASP A 73 -0.03 -22.59 19.39
CA ASP A 73 -0.25 -23.93 19.96
C ASP A 73 -1.11 -24.81 19.05
#